data_AF-A0A8T4J1X2-F1
#
_entry.id   AF-A0A8T4J1X2-F1
#
_cell.length_a   1.000
_cell.length_b   1.000
_cell.length_c   1.000
_cell.angle_alpha   90.00
_cell.angle_beta   90.00
_cell.angle_gamma   90.00
#
_symmetry.space_group_name_H-M   'P 1'
#
loop_
_entity.id
_entity.type
_entity.pdbx_description
1 polymer ?
#
loop_
_entity_poly.entity_id
_entity_poly.type
_entity_poly.pdbx_seq_one_letter_code
_entity_poly.pdbx_strand_id
1 'polypeptide(L)'
;MTRCPAAHPDDPDPCRGPVTVTVQDAQGSGLAGCGHHAARLLASLEGGTVYPLPDAPSGAAIRVHQAADGIRPFPWNTTTPRVRADQLSRAEARTARPLASASAFPSRRFP
;
A
#
# COMPACT_ATOMS: atom_id res chain seq x y z
N MET A 1 19.01 2.37 17.10
CA MET A 1 17.61 1.99 16.79
C MET A 1 17.63 1.07 15.59
N THR A 2 17.17 -0.16 15.75
CA THR A 2 17.06 -1.12 14.64
C THR A 2 15.91 -0.71 13.73
N ARG A 3 16.12 -0.73 12.41
CA ARG A 3 15.04 -0.49 11.42
C ARG A 3 13.97 -1.59 11.56
N CYS A 4 12.69 -1.25 11.38
CA CYS A 4 11.64 -2.26 11.46
C CYS A 4 11.74 -3.25 10.28
N PRO A 5 11.25 -4.50 10.42
CA PRO A 5 11.33 -5.51 9.36
C PRO A 5 10.71 -5.10 8.02
N ALA A 6 9.64 -4.30 8.02
CA ALA A 6 9.02 -3.78 6.79
C ALA A 6 9.84 -2.71 6.07
N ALA A 7 10.95 -2.22 6.65
CA ALA A 7 11.77 -1.19 6.04
C ALA A 7 12.67 -1.81 4.97
N HIS A 8 12.46 -1.44 3.72
CA HIS A 8 13.29 -1.94 2.63
C HIS A 8 14.77 -1.51 2.83
N PRO A 9 15.76 -2.37 2.51
CA PRO A 9 17.18 -2.05 2.67
C PRO A 9 17.56 -0.70 2.05
N ASP A 10 17.11 -0.44 0.82
CA ASP A 10 17.39 0.79 0.08
C ASP A 10 16.53 2.01 0.47
N ASP A 11 15.50 1.84 1.29
CA ASP A 11 14.74 2.98 1.79
C ASP A 11 15.63 3.77 2.78
N PRO A 12 15.97 5.05 2.52
CA PRO A 12 16.86 5.81 3.40
C PRO A 12 16.12 6.37 4.63
N ASP A 13 14.79 6.40 4.62
CA ASP A 13 14.05 7.10 5.66
C ASP A 13 13.99 6.29 6.97
N PRO A 14 14.17 6.96 8.13
CA PRO A 14 14.11 6.32 9.42
C PRO A 14 12.68 5.90 9.77
N CYS A 15 12.55 4.96 10.71
CA CYS A 15 11.23 4.56 11.22
C CYS A 15 10.54 5.76 11.89
N ARG A 16 9.22 5.88 11.68
CA ARG A 16 8.39 6.92 12.31
C ARG A 16 7.41 6.25 13.25
N GLY A 17 7.83 6.10 14.50
CA GLY A 17 7.05 5.45 15.56
C GLY A 17 7.26 3.93 15.65
N PRO A 18 6.50 3.28 16.54
CA PRO A 18 6.64 1.85 16.84
C PRO A 18 6.13 0.97 15.70
N VAL A 19 6.44 -0.32 15.77
CA VAL A 19 5.84 -1.35 14.92
C VAL A 19 4.40 -1.58 15.36
N THR A 20 3.44 -1.42 14.44
CA THR A 20 2.01 -1.45 14.76
C THR A 20 1.18 -2.31 13.81
N VAL A 21 1.73 -2.71 12.67
CA VAL A 21 0.99 -3.48 11.66
C VAL A 21 1.86 -4.57 11.07
N THR A 22 1.24 -5.58 10.48
CA THR A 22 1.87 -6.57 9.60
C THR A 22 1.32 -6.39 8.19
N VAL A 23 2.21 -6.26 7.22
CA VAL A 23 1.86 -6.28 5.79
C VAL A 23 2.13 -7.67 5.26
N GLN A 24 1.16 -8.28 4.59
CA GLN A 24 1.30 -9.58 3.94
C GLN A 24 1.30 -9.43 2.43
N ASP A 25 2.12 -10.22 1.74
CA ASP A 25 2.03 -10.41 0.29
C ASP A 25 0.81 -11.26 -0.11
N ALA A 26 0.63 -11.49 -1.41
CA ALA A 26 -0.50 -12.26 -1.93
C ALA A 26 -0.45 -13.74 -1.53
N GLN A 27 0.70 -14.24 -1.09
CA GLN A 27 0.93 -15.61 -0.63
C GLN A 27 0.80 -15.74 0.89
N GLY A 28 0.56 -14.63 1.61
CA GLY A 28 0.38 -14.59 3.06
C GLY A 28 1.68 -14.42 3.86
N SER A 29 2.83 -14.19 3.21
CA SER A 29 4.08 -13.93 3.93
C SER A 29 4.07 -12.52 4.48
N GLY A 30 4.27 -12.38 5.80
CA GLY A 30 4.09 -11.13 6.52
C GLY A 30 5.38 -10.50 7.06
N LEU A 31 5.49 -9.18 6.96
CA LEU A 31 6.50 -8.38 7.65
C LEU A 31 5.86 -7.33 8.57
N ALA A 32 6.29 -7.33 9.83
CA ALA A 32 5.86 -6.33 10.80
C ALA A 32 6.56 -4.97 10.55
N GLY A 33 5.82 -3.88 10.67
CA GLY A 33 6.30 -2.55 10.33
C GLY A 33 5.71 -1.42 11.17
N CYS A 34 6.46 -0.33 11.25
CA CYS A 34 5.89 0.95 11.65
C CYS A 34 4.94 1.47 10.57
N GLY A 35 4.01 2.37 10.90
CA GLY A 35 3.03 2.87 9.94
C GLY A 35 3.65 3.48 8.67
N HIS A 36 4.83 4.10 8.79
CA HIS A 36 5.56 4.68 7.66
C HIS A 36 6.09 3.62 6.67
N HIS A 37 6.92 2.68 7.15
CA HIS A 37 7.51 1.65 6.29
C HIS A 37 6.48 0.62 5.84
N ALA A 38 5.47 0.30 6.67
CA ALA A 38 4.38 -0.56 6.26
C ALA A 38 3.57 0.02 5.08
N ALA A 39 3.33 1.34 5.07
CA ALA A 39 2.62 1.97 3.94
C ALA A 39 3.45 1.90 2.64
N ARG A 40 4.77 2.07 2.73
CA ARG A 40 5.67 1.94 1.57
C ARG A 40 5.81 0.50 1.08
N LEU A 41 5.91 -0.46 1.99
CA LEU A 41 5.92 -1.88 1.65
C LEU A 41 4.61 -2.27 0.97
N LEU A 42 3.47 -1.93 1.56
CA LEU A 42 2.15 -2.21 0.98
C LEU A 42 1.98 -1.57 -0.40
N ALA A 43 2.46 -0.34 -0.59
CA ALA A 43 2.41 0.34 -1.89
C ALA A 43 3.29 -0.34 -2.95
N SER A 44 4.29 -1.13 -2.55
CA SER A 44 5.23 -1.80 -3.45
C SER A 44 4.87 -3.27 -3.73
N LEU A 45 3.82 -3.80 -3.09
CA LEU A 45 3.34 -5.16 -3.28
C LEU A 45 2.10 -5.20 -4.17
N GLU A 46 2.07 -6.14 -5.11
CA GLU A 46 0.85 -6.49 -5.82
C GLU A 46 0.02 -7.47 -4.97
N GLY A 47 -1.27 -7.15 -4.77
CA GLY A 47 -2.17 -7.97 -3.95
C GLY A 47 -1.90 -7.94 -2.44
N GLY A 48 -1.06 -7.01 -1.97
CA GLY A 48 -0.71 -6.91 -0.56
C GLY A 48 -1.89 -6.53 0.35
N THR A 49 -1.86 -7.04 1.59
CA THR A 49 -2.85 -6.73 2.63
C THR A 49 -2.17 -6.23 3.90
N VAL A 50 -2.91 -5.53 4.76
CA VAL A 50 -2.37 -4.99 6.02
C VAL A 50 -3.31 -5.30 7.18
N TYR A 51 -2.72 -5.76 8.28
CA TYR A 51 -3.42 -6.13 9.51
C TYR A 51 -2.82 -5.40 10.71
N PRO A 52 -3.63 -4.96 11.69
CA PRO A 52 -3.12 -4.39 12.93
C PRO A 52 -2.48 -5.47 13.81
N LEU A 53 -1.44 -5.11 14.56
CA LEU A 53 -0.96 -5.94 15.67
C LEU A 53 -1.94 -5.86 16.85
N PRO A 54 -1.92 -6.81 17.81
CA PRO A 54 -2.86 -6.86 18.92
C PRO A 54 -2.94 -5.55 19.74
N ASP A 55 -1.78 -4.93 19.99
CA ASP A 55 -1.68 -3.70 20.80
C ASP A 55 -1.63 -2.42 19.94
N ALA A 56 -1.94 -2.52 18.65
CA ALA A 56 -1.89 -1.39 17.74
C ALA A 56 -3.02 -0.39 18.04
N PRO A 57 -2.75 0.93 17.93
CA PRO A 57 -3.81 1.92 18.06
C PRO A 57 -4.94 1.68 17.06
N SER A 58 -6.19 1.86 17.50
CA SER A 58 -7.38 1.69 16.65
C SER A 58 -7.22 2.37 15.29
N GLY A 59 -7.59 1.65 14.23
CA GLY A 59 -7.47 2.13 12.85
C GLY A 59 -6.05 2.19 12.29
N ALA A 60 -5.03 1.61 12.95
CA ALA A 60 -3.66 1.60 12.44
C ALA A 60 -3.56 1.03 11.01
N ALA A 61 -4.17 -0.13 10.76
CA ALA A 61 -4.18 -0.74 9.44
C ALA A 61 -4.91 0.12 8.39
N ILE A 62 -6.01 0.78 8.77
CA ILE A 62 -6.76 1.69 7.87
C ILE A 62 -5.89 2.87 7.47
N ARG A 63 -5.24 3.54 8.43
CA ARG A 63 -4.34 4.68 8.15
C ARG A 63 -3.18 4.27 7.24
N VAL A 64 -2.60 3.09 7.46
CA VAL A 64 -1.54 2.54 6.59
C VAL A 64 -2.08 2.27 5.19
N HIS A 65 -3.25 1.65 5.06
CA HIS A 65 -3.85 1.36 3.76
C HIS A 65 -4.16 2.64 2.97
N GLN A 66 -4.69 3.67 3.65
CA GLN A 66 -4.98 4.98 3.06
C GLN A 66 -3.69 5.69 2.65
N ALA A 67 -2.67 5.68 3.49
CA ALA A 67 -1.36 6.26 3.15
C ALA A 67 -0.74 5.58 1.93
N ALA A 68 -0.80 4.25 1.86
CA ALA A 68 -0.26 3.47 0.76
C ALA A 68 -0.96 3.76 -0.59
N ASP A 69 -2.22 4.18 -0.60
CA ASP A 69 -2.95 4.50 -1.84
C ASP A 69 -2.31 5.66 -2.62
N GLY A 70 -1.72 6.63 -1.92
CA GLY A 70 -1.05 7.79 -2.50
C GLY A 70 0.47 7.64 -2.67
N ILE A 71 1.05 6.50 -2.30
CA ILE A 71 2.49 6.25 -2.41
C ILE A 71 2.77 5.47 -3.69
N ARG A 72 3.77 5.92 -4.46
CA ARG A 72 4.28 5.15 -5.60
C ARG A 72 5.14 3.96 -5.10
N PRO A 73 5.14 2.81 -5.79
CA PRO A 73 6.04 1.70 -5.49
C PRO A 73 7.51 2.13 -5.46
N PHE A 74 8.28 1.62 -4.49
CA PHE A 74 9.70 1.94 -4.29
C PHE A 74 9.96 3.46 -4.32
N PRO A 75 9.35 4.25 -3.40
CA PRO A 75 9.33 5.71 -3.47
C PRO A 75 10.71 6.36 -3.29
N TRP A 76 11.69 5.64 -2.75
CA TRP A 76 13.08 6.08 -2.67
C TRP A 76 13.83 6.03 -4.00
N ASN A 77 13.33 5.30 -5.01
CA ASN A 77 13.90 5.33 -6.35
C ASN A 77 13.41 6.59 -7.08
N THR A 78 14.29 7.60 -7.13
CA THR A 78 14.05 8.91 -7.75
C THR A 78 14.70 9.05 -9.12
N THR A 79 15.55 8.09 -9.52
CA THR A 79 16.35 8.16 -10.75
C THR A 79 15.70 7.42 -11.92
N THR A 80 14.86 6.42 -11.68
CA THR A 80 14.20 5.67 -12.75
C THR A 80 12.92 6.37 -13.21
N PRO A 81 12.76 6.64 -14.53
CA PRO A 81 11.50 7.14 -15.08
C PRO A 81 10.31 6.23 -14.76
N ARG A 82 9.16 6.84 -14.45
CA ARG A 82 7.90 6.16 -14.10
C ARG A 82 6.92 6.31 -15.27
N VAL A 83 6.95 5.35 -16.19
CA VAL A 83 6.21 5.40 -17.47
C VAL A 83 5.17 4.30 -17.61
N ARG A 84 5.18 3.31 -16.72
CA ARG A 84 4.22 2.20 -16.69
C ARG A 84 3.25 2.36 -15.53
N ALA A 85 2.04 1.80 -15.68
CA ALA A 85 0.98 1.93 -14.68
C ALA A 85 1.32 1.25 -13.33
N ASP A 86 2.08 0.16 -13.36
CA ASP A 86 2.61 -0.55 -12.19
C ASP A 86 3.67 0.25 -11.41
N GLN A 87 4.14 1.38 -11.97
CA GLN A 87 5.08 2.29 -11.33
C GLN A 87 4.40 3.52 -10.71
N LEU A 88 3.08 3.65 -10.90
CA LEU A 88 2.27 4.74 -10.34
C LEU A 88 1.67 4.32 -9.00
N SER A 89 1.30 5.31 -8.19
CA SER A 89 0.47 5.05 -7.02
C SER A 89 -0.92 4.56 -7.45
N ARG A 90 -1.62 3.87 -6.56
CA ARG A 90 -2.99 3.39 -6.83
C ARG A 90 -3.95 4.55 -7.12
N ALA A 91 -3.79 5.68 -6.43
CA ALA A 91 -4.54 6.90 -6.70
C ALA A 91 -4.28 7.44 -8.12
N GLU A 92 -3.01 7.58 -8.52
CA GLU A 92 -2.64 8.04 -9.88
C GLU A 92 -3.14 7.09 -10.96
N ALA A 93 -3.00 5.77 -10.74
CA ALA A 93 -3.47 4.76 -11.68
C ALA A 93 -5.00 4.83 -11.88
N ARG A 94 -5.78 5.12 -10.82
CA ARG A 94 -7.23 5.33 -10.94
C ARG A 94 -7.57 6.56 -11.78
N THR A 95 -6.80 7.65 -11.67
CA THR A 95 -6.99 8.86 -12.48
C THR A 95 -6.55 8.67 -13.94
N ALA A 96 -5.48 7.90 -14.17
CA ALA A 96 -4.95 7.63 -15.50
C ALA A 96 -5.76 6.59 -16.29
N ARG A 97 -6.53 5.73 -15.60
CA ARG A 97 -7.35 4.73 -16.26
C ARG A 97 -8.55 5.42 -16.91
N PRO A 98 -8.73 5.31 -18.24
CA PRO A 98 -9.94 5.84 -18.87
C PRO A 98 -11.15 5.18 -18.19
N LEU A 99 -12.20 5.97 -17.95
CA LEU A 99 -13.49 5.45 -17.50
C LEU A 99 -13.92 4.38 -18.50
N ALA A 100 -13.66 3.11 -18.20
CA ALA A 100 -14.24 2.03 -18.96
C ALA A 100 -15.76 2.26 -18.89
N SER A 101 -16.39 2.43 -20.06
CA SER A 101 -17.82 2.69 -20.21
C SER A 101 -18.58 1.91 -19.15
N ALA A 102 -19.37 2.63 -18.36
CA ALA A 102 -20.32 2.06 -17.42
C ALA A 102 -21.06 0.95 -18.15
N SER A 103 -20.70 -0.30 -17.88
CA SER A 103 -21.45 -1.44 -18.39
C SER A 103 -22.80 -1.32 -17.72
N ALA A 104 -23.81 -0.99 -18.53
CA ALA A 104 -25.17 -0.79 -18.08
C ALA A 104 -25.54 -1.93 -17.14
N PHE A 105 -25.85 -1.59 -15.88
CA PHE A 105 -26.49 -2.52 -14.97
C PHE A 105 -27.81 -2.94 -15.66
N PRO A 106 -27.98 -4.22 -16.08
CA PRO A 106 -29.28 -4.63 -16.60
C PRO A 106 -30.25 -4.56 -15.42
N SER A 107 -31.19 -3.62 -15.51
CA SER A 107 -32.28 -3.46 -14.55
C SER A 107 -33.06 -4.78 -14.46
N ARG A 108 -32.75 -5.61 -13.46
CA ARG A 108 -33.58 -6.74 -13.08
C ARG A 108 -34.87 -6.17 -12.51
N ARG A 109 -35.93 -6.14 -13.33
CA ARG A 109 -37.30 -6.05 -12.81
C ARG A 109 -37.55 -7.36 -12.06
N PHE A 110 -37.65 -7.28 -10.74
CA PHE A 110 -38.22 -8.37 -9.95
C PHE A 110 -39.74 -8.37 -10.16
N PRO A 111 -40.38 -9.54 -10.36
CA PRO A 111 -41.83 -9.67 -10.39
C PRO A 111 -42.45 -9.44 -9.01
#